data_AF-A0A957UH19-F1
#
_entry.id   AF-A0A957UH19-F1
#
_cell.length_a   1.000
_cell.length_b   1.000
_cell.length_c   1.000
_cell.angle_alpha   90.00
_cell.angle_beta   90.00
_cell.angle_gamma   90.00
#
_symmetry.space_group_name_H-M   'P 1'
#
loop_
_entity.id
_entity.type
_entity.pdbx_description
1 polymer ?
#
loop_
_entity_poly.entity_id
_entity_poly.type
_entity_poly.pdbx_seq_one_letter_code
_entity_poly.pdbx_strand_id
1 'polypeptide(L)'
;TDEAPGESTPTPTASATAGDGGDSREILVIDDNDNAAEGEDSEADFYLRALGSQGYEPDLWSISDKGLPKASDLNGYRWVIWSSGGYESGGPTVEDLDPIFGFINEGGQLTISSRTPFFGEGRGDPEPIADVVAQADSGQLGAGLPTDVMTLESESPPVRPLEIDPEENNNVAVVLRRGPNSTPADAILLFALVDDETAQATGARLIVLGMAITWLPNEVGEQLVQNMAEWVLAE
;
A
#
# COMPACT_ATOMS: atom_id res chain seq x y z
N THR A 1 46.57 22.95 -56.30
CA THR A 1 45.74 24.16 -56.28
C THR A 1 44.38 23.74 -56.79
N ASP A 2 43.29 23.79 -56.05
CA ASP A 2 43.00 24.29 -54.71
C ASP A 2 41.51 23.96 -54.44
N GLU A 3 41.12 23.81 -53.16
CA GLU A 3 39.81 24.03 -52.49
C GLU A 3 38.46 23.95 -53.26
N ALA A 4 37.34 23.46 -52.72
CA ALA A 4 36.94 22.90 -51.43
C ALA A 4 35.53 22.27 -51.57
N PRO A 5 35.16 21.24 -50.78
CA PRO A 5 33.79 20.73 -50.73
C PRO A 5 32.91 21.51 -49.72
N GLY A 6 31.64 21.67 -50.06
CA GLY A 6 30.64 22.42 -49.29
C GLY A 6 30.38 21.87 -47.88
N GLU A 7 30.12 22.81 -46.97
CA GLU A 7 29.76 22.61 -45.58
C GLU A 7 28.48 21.78 -45.42
N SER A 8 28.59 20.64 -44.74
CA SER A 8 27.47 20.02 -44.02
C SER A 8 27.61 20.38 -42.56
N THR A 9 26.74 21.26 -42.06
CA THR A 9 26.55 21.53 -40.64
C THR A 9 26.19 20.23 -39.90
N PRO A 10 26.89 19.86 -38.82
CA PRO A 10 26.44 18.76 -37.97
C PRO A 10 25.20 19.18 -37.20
N THR A 11 24.13 18.40 -37.33
CA THR A 11 22.98 18.40 -36.40
C THR A 11 23.51 18.17 -34.97
N PRO A 12 23.13 18.97 -33.97
CA PRO A 12 23.48 18.66 -32.60
C PRO A 12 22.76 17.38 -32.19
N THR A 13 23.52 16.28 -32.10
CA THR A 13 23.13 15.11 -31.33
C THR A 13 22.89 15.57 -29.91
N ALA A 14 21.64 15.56 -29.45
CA ALA A 14 21.32 15.69 -28.04
C ALA A 14 22.01 14.51 -27.33
N SER A 15 23.17 14.81 -26.76
CA SER A 15 23.85 13.93 -25.83
C SER A 15 22.97 13.95 -24.58
N ALA A 16 22.26 12.85 -24.33
CA ALA A 16 21.61 12.59 -23.06
C ALA A 16 22.68 12.70 -21.98
N THR A 17 22.74 13.86 -21.36
CA THR A 17 23.57 14.08 -20.18
C THR A 17 22.90 13.29 -19.09
N ALA A 18 23.56 12.23 -18.64
CA ALA A 18 23.20 11.55 -17.40
C ALA A 18 23.17 12.62 -16.31
N GLY A 19 21.97 13.03 -15.93
CA GLY A 19 21.75 13.81 -14.75
C GLY A 19 22.02 12.91 -13.56
N ASP A 20 23.13 13.17 -12.88
CA ASP A 20 23.35 12.78 -11.50
C ASP A 20 22.41 13.63 -10.64
N GLY A 21 21.15 13.22 -10.61
CA GLY A 21 20.14 13.63 -9.65
C GLY A 21 19.61 12.33 -9.09
N GLY A 22 20.05 11.99 -7.88
CA GLY A 22 19.45 10.89 -7.14
C GLY A 22 18.00 11.26 -6.83
N ASP A 23 17.10 10.99 -7.77
CA ASP A 23 15.67 10.99 -7.53
C ASP A 23 15.42 9.97 -6.44
N SER A 24 15.21 10.43 -5.21
CA SER A 24 14.59 9.61 -4.18
C SER A 24 13.21 9.24 -4.72
N ARG A 25 13.07 8.01 -5.19
CA ARG A 25 11.75 7.47 -5.54
C ARG A 25 11.01 7.30 -4.22
N GLU A 26 10.01 8.13 -3.96
CA GLU A 26 9.42 8.15 -2.62
C GLU A 26 8.47 6.97 -2.38
N ILE A 27 7.69 6.59 -3.39
CA ILE A 27 6.59 5.63 -3.26
C ILE A 27 6.61 4.60 -4.39
N LEU A 28 6.52 3.33 -4.03
CA LEU A 28 6.28 2.21 -4.94
C LEU A 28 4.90 1.62 -4.66
N VAL A 29 4.07 1.49 -5.68
CA VAL A 29 2.84 0.69 -5.63
C VAL A 29 3.09 -0.62 -6.37
N ILE A 30 3.00 -1.72 -5.65
CA ILE A 30 3.04 -3.08 -6.19
C ILE A 30 1.61 -3.52 -6.45
N ASP A 31 1.31 -3.80 -7.71
CA ASP A 31 0.07 -4.45 -8.14
C ASP A 31 0.32 -5.95 -8.19
N ASP A 32 -0.13 -6.64 -7.14
CA ASP A 32 0.01 -8.08 -6.95
C ASP A 32 -1.15 -8.81 -7.64
N ASN A 33 -1.08 -8.74 -8.97
CA ASN A 33 -2.12 -9.14 -9.92
C ASN A 33 -1.76 -10.42 -10.69
N ASP A 34 -0.83 -11.22 -10.17
CA ASP A 34 -0.37 -12.46 -10.78
C ASP A 34 -1.49 -13.52 -10.93
N ASN A 35 -2.48 -13.46 -10.05
CA ASN A 35 -3.66 -14.32 -10.02
C ASN A 35 -4.97 -13.58 -10.39
N ALA A 36 -4.88 -12.34 -10.91
CA ALA A 36 -6.05 -11.57 -11.30
C ALA A 36 -6.79 -12.22 -12.47
N ALA A 37 -8.11 -12.23 -12.42
CA ALA A 37 -8.92 -12.67 -13.55
C ALA A 37 -8.91 -11.61 -14.68
N GLU A 38 -9.14 -12.04 -15.92
CA GLU A 38 -9.17 -11.13 -17.06
C GLU A 38 -10.27 -10.07 -16.88
N GLY A 39 -9.87 -8.80 -16.85
CA GLY A 39 -10.78 -7.66 -16.70
C GLY A 39 -11.16 -7.30 -15.27
N GLU A 40 -10.52 -7.88 -14.25
CA GLU A 40 -10.62 -7.37 -12.88
C GLU A 40 -9.94 -6.00 -12.76
N ASP A 41 -10.60 -5.08 -12.04
CA ASP A 41 -10.07 -3.74 -11.79
C ASP A 41 -8.88 -3.81 -10.82
N SER A 42 -7.81 -3.07 -11.14
CA SER A 42 -6.63 -2.99 -10.28
C SER A 42 -6.89 -2.09 -9.08
N GLU A 43 -6.61 -2.61 -7.88
CA GLU A 43 -6.60 -1.78 -6.68
C GLU A 43 -5.41 -0.79 -6.70
N ALA A 44 -4.29 -1.16 -7.32
CA ALA A 44 -3.14 -0.28 -7.46
C ALA A 44 -3.50 1.01 -8.21
N ASP A 45 -4.39 0.95 -9.21
CA ASP A 45 -4.88 2.13 -9.93
C ASP A 45 -5.57 3.14 -9.00
N PHE A 46 -6.27 2.66 -7.96
CA PHE A 46 -6.85 3.52 -6.94
C PHE A 46 -5.77 4.28 -6.18
N TYR A 47 -4.74 3.57 -5.69
CA TYR A 47 -3.62 4.17 -4.98
C TYR A 47 -2.86 5.18 -5.85
N LEU A 48 -2.52 4.82 -7.10
CA LEU A 48 -1.83 5.71 -8.03
C LEU A 48 -2.60 7.02 -8.24
N ARG A 49 -3.92 6.93 -8.46
CA ARG A 49 -4.79 8.09 -8.66
C ARG A 49 -4.92 8.95 -7.40
N ALA A 50 -5.11 8.32 -6.24
CA ALA A 50 -5.26 9.01 -4.96
C ALA A 50 -3.97 9.70 -4.51
N LEU A 51 -2.80 9.10 -4.77
CA LEU A 51 -1.50 9.71 -4.52
C LEU A 51 -1.18 10.82 -5.53
N GLY A 52 -1.50 10.59 -6.81
CA GLY A 52 -1.32 11.59 -7.87
C GLY A 52 -2.13 12.86 -7.64
N SER A 53 -3.36 12.76 -7.09
CA SER A 53 -4.16 13.94 -6.76
C SER A 53 -3.56 14.79 -5.62
N GLN A 54 -2.67 14.20 -4.82
CA GLN A 54 -1.93 14.86 -3.75
C GLN A 54 -0.56 15.40 -4.21
N GLY A 55 -0.18 15.14 -5.47
CA GLY A 55 1.07 15.61 -6.06
C GLY A 55 2.25 14.63 -5.93
N TYR A 56 2.02 13.41 -5.46
CA TYR A 56 3.03 12.35 -5.49
C TYR A 56 3.10 11.71 -6.88
N GLU A 57 4.27 11.21 -7.25
CA GLU A 57 4.51 10.47 -8.50
C GLU A 57 4.95 9.03 -8.18
N PRO A 58 4.04 8.15 -7.74
CA PRO A 58 4.37 6.78 -7.40
C PRO A 58 4.80 5.96 -8.63
N ASP A 59 5.80 5.10 -8.45
CA ASP A 59 6.14 4.07 -9.43
C ASP A 59 5.18 2.88 -9.32
N LEU A 60 4.87 2.25 -10.46
CA LEU A 60 4.05 1.03 -10.53
C LEU A 60 4.90 -0.22 -10.81
N TRP A 61 4.70 -1.26 -10.00
CA TRP A 61 5.22 -2.61 -10.24
C TRP A 61 4.08 -3.61 -10.41
N SER A 62 3.77 -3.98 -11.66
CA SER A 62 2.81 -5.05 -11.96
C SER A 62 3.51 -6.41 -11.93
N ILE A 63 3.07 -7.30 -11.03
CA ILE A 63 3.69 -8.64 -10.90
C ILE A 63 3.39 -9.50 -12.13
N SER A 64 2.21 -9.40 -12.73
CA SER A 64 1.86 -10.07 -13.99
C SER A 64 2.88 -9.82 -15.12
N ASP A 65 3.50 -8.63 -15.11
CA ASP A 65 4.34 -8.13 -16.20
C ASP A 65 5.82 -8.26 -15.87
N LYS A 66 6.20 -7.98 -14.62
CA LYS A 66 7.60 -7.89 -14.16
C LYS A 66 8.05 -9.10 -13.33
N GLY A 67 7.12 -9.94 -12.89
CA GLY A 67 7.34 -10.95 -11.88
C GLY A 67 7.51 -10.36 -10.48
N LEU A 68 7.80 -11.23 -9.51
CA LEU A 68 8.01 -10.83 -8.12
C LEU A 68 9.21 -9.87 -7.97
N PRO A 69 9.08 -8.75 -7.24
CA PRO A 69 10.21 -7.89 -6.92
C PRO A 69 11.15 -8.58 -5.95
N LYS A 70 12.45 -8.28 -6.05
CA LYS A 70 13.44 -8.66 -5.04
C LYS A 70 13.54 -7.55 -4.00
N ALA A 71 14.13 -7.84 -2.83
CA ALA A 71 14.40 -6.83 -1.81
C ALA A 71 15.15 -5.61 -2.40
N SER A 72 16.15 -5.85 -3.27
CA SER A 72 16.89 -4.78 -3.94
C SER A 72 16.05 -3.87 -4.85
N ASP A 73 14.90 -4.35 -5.34
CA ASP A 73 13.98 -3.56 -6.15
C ASP A 73 13.11 -2.65 -5.27
N LEU A 74 12.91 -3.02 -3.99
CA LEU A 74 12.22 -2.21 -2.99
C LEU A 74 13.18 -1.20 -2.33
N ASN A 75 14.46 -1.55 -2.25
CA ASN A 75 15.49 -0.72 -1.64
C ASN A 75 15.66 0.59 -2.43
N GLY A 76 15.39 1.71 -1.75
CA GLY A 76 15.42 3.06 -2.34
C GLY A 76 14.06 3.74 -2.31
N TYR A 77 12.97 2.99 -2.14
CA TYR A 77 11.66 3.56 -1.85
C TYR A 77 11.50 3.81 -0.36
N ARG A 78 10.94 4.97 -0.02
CA ARG A 78 10.61 5.29 1.37
C ARG A 78 9.35 4.53 1.80
N TRP A 79 8.38 4.41 0.90
CA TRP A 79 7.12 3.71 1.14
C TRP A 79 6.83 2.72 0.01
N VAL A 80 6.49 1.49 0.40
CA VAL A 80 5.97 0.45 -0.51
C VAL A 80 4.52 0.16 -0.13
N ILE A 81 3.64 0.15 -1.12
CA ILE A 81 2.24 -0.30 -1.00
C ILE A 81 2.11 -1.61 -1.77
N TRP A 82 1.84 -2.69 -1.05
CA TRP A 82 1.55 -3.99 -1.63
C TRP A 82 0.03 -4.15 -1.76
N SER A 83 -0.47 -4.11 -2.99
CA SER A 83 -1.91 -4.08 -3.30
C SER A 83 -2.35 -5.39 -3.93
N SER A 84 -3.17 -6.14 -3.20
CA SER A 84 -3.85 -7.36 -3.69
C SER A 84 -5.30 -7.49 -3.23
N GLY A 85 -5.81 -6.50 -2.49
CA GLY A 85 -7.17 -6.49 -1.95
C GLY A 85 -8.24 -6.44 -3.05
N GLY A 86 -7.89 -6.01 -4.26
CA GLY A 86 -8.77 -6.01 -5.43
C GLY A 86 -9.14 -7.40 -5.97
N TYR A 87 -8.32 -8.42 -5.72
CA TYR A 87 -8.40 -9.70 -6.43
C TYR A 87 -9.03 -10.81 -5.58
N GLU A 88 -9.80 -11.71 -6.20
CA GLU A 88 -10.46 -12.83 -5.49
C GLU A 88 -9.46 -13.79 -4.85
N SER A 89 -8.37 -14.10 -5.57
CA SER A 89 -7.29 -14.96 -5.08
C SER A 89 -6.04 -14.16 -4.70
N GLY A 90 -6.19 -12.87 -4.41
CA GLY A 90 -5.09 -11.96 -4.11
C GLY A 90 -4.61 -12.04 -2.66
N GLY A 91 -3.30 -11.98 -2.48
CA GLY A 91 -2.64 -11.88 -1.18
C GLY A 91 -1.17 -12.27 -1.26
N PRO A 92 -0.29 -11.66 -0.43
CA PRO A 92 1.11 -12.07 -0.38
C PRO A 92 1.23 -13.56 -0.09
N THR A 93 1.85 -14.29 -1.00
CA THR A 93 2.23 -15.68 -0.88
C THR A 93 3.52 -15.84 -0.08
N VAL A 94 3.94 -17.07 0.18
CA VAL A 94 5.22 -17.36 0.85
C VAL A 94 6.41 -16.80 0.05
N GLU A 95 6.31 -16.74 -1.28
CA GLU A 95 7.39 -16.24 -2.14
C GLU A 95 7.57 -14.72 -2.01
N ASP A 96 6.52 -14.01 -1.60
CA ASP A 96 6.51 -12.56 -1.38
C ASP A 96 7.13 -12.14 -0.05
N LEU A 97 7.25 -13.08 0.89
CA LEU A 97 7.70 -12.78 2.25
C LEU A 97 9.17 -12.37 2.30
N ASP A 98 10.03 -12.98 1.49
CA ASP A 98 11.47 -12.67 1.49
C ASP A 98 11.76 -11.19 1.16
N PRO A 99 11.23 -10.60 0.06
CA PRO A 99 11.43 -9.19 -0.21
C PRO A 99 10.73 -8.28 0.80
N ILE A 100 9.51 -8.64 1.25
CA ILE A 100 8.75 -7.86 2.25
C ILE A 100 9.50 -7.76 3.57
N PHE A 101 9.97 -8.89 4.12
CA PHE A 101 10.72 -8.91 5.38
C PHE A 101 12.08 -8.23 5.24
N GLY A 102 12.76 -8.41 4.10
CA GLY A 102 14.00 -7.69 3.82
C GLY A 102 13.82 -6.18 3.93
N PHE A 103 12.78 -5.66 3.30
CA PHE A 103 12.46 -4.23 3.30
C PHE A 103 12.09 -3.70 4.70
N ILE A 104 11.19 -4.38 5.43
CA ILE A 104 10.81 -3.98 6.80
C ILE A 104 12.02 -4.03 7.75
N ASN A 105 12.84 -5.09 7.70
CA ASN A 105 14.00 -5.24 8.59
C ASN A 105 15.08 -4.16 8.38
N GLU A 106 15.05 -3.45 7.25
CA GLU A 106 15.91 -2.30 6.96
C GLU A 106 15.28 -0.95 7.38
N GLY A 107 14.12 -0.96 8.04
CA GLY A 107 13.39 0.24 8.45
C GLY A 107 12.40 0.75 7.40
N GLY A 108 12.11 -0.05 6.37
CA GLY A 108 11.17 0.31 5.30
C GLY A 108 9.75 0.53 5.80
N GLN A 109 9.02 1.40 5.10
CA GLN A 109 7.63 1.72 5.40
C GLN A 109 6.72 0.93 4.48
N LEU A 110 5.87 0.04 5.02
CA LEU A 110 5.05 -0.87 4.23
C LEU A 110 3.56 -0.67 4.49
N THR A 111 2.77 -0.69 3.42
CA THR A 111 1.33 -0.90 3.49
C THR A 111 0.97 -2.20 2.78
N ILE A 112 0.16 -3.04 3.39
CA ILE A 112 -0.42 -4.24 2.77
C ILE A 112 -1.92 -4.03 2.71
N SER A 113 -2.47 -3.95 1.50
CA SER A 113 -3.91 -4.02 1.24
C SER A 113 -4.23 -5.39 0.66
N SER A 114 -4.91 -6.24 1.42
CA SER A 114 -5.20 -7.61 1.01
C SER A 114 -6.44 -8.16 1.72
N ARG A 115 -7.15 -9.06 1.04
CA ARG A 115 -8.23 -9.88 1.66
C ARG A 115 -7.69 -11.04 2.48
N THR A 116 -6.44 -11.41 2.22
CA THR A 116 -5.70 -12.50 2.88
C THR A 116 -4.30 -12.03 3.29
N PRO A 117 -4.19 -10.96 4.10
CA PRO A 117 -2.88 -10.45 4.49
C PRO A 117 -2.18 -11.46 5.38
N PHE A 118 -0.89 -11.71 5.15
CA PHE A 118 -0.10 -12.58 6.03
C PHE A 118 0.02 -12.03 7.46
N PHE A 119 0.15 -10.70 7.59
CA PHE A 119 0.23 -10.04 8.89
C PHE A 119 -1.15 -9.84 9.50
N GLY A 120 -1.32 -10.29 10.73
CA GLY A 120 -2.55 -10.08 11.49
C GLY A 120 -3.75 -10.85 10.96
N GLU A 121 -3.56 -11.90 10.15
CA GLU A 121 -4.68 -12.78 9.76
C GLU A 121 -5.26 -13.46 11.00
N GLY A 122 -6.54 -13.23 11.27
CA GLY A 122 -7.23 -13.85 12.39
C GLY A 122 -7.59 -15.31 12.14
N ARG A 123 -7.95 -16.00 13.23
CA ARG A 123 -8.34 -17.42 13.20
C ARG A 123 -9.84 -17.64 12.97
N GLY A 124 -10.62 -16.56 12.97
CA GLY A 124 -12.05 -16.60 12.68
C GLY A 124 -12.37 -17.04 11.24
N ASP A 125 -13.60 -17.50 11.03
CA ASP A 125 -14.10 -17.82 9.70
C ASP A 125 -14.20 -16.56 8.82
N PRO A 126 -13.98 -16.69 7.49
CA PRO A 126 -14.15 -15.57 6.59
C PRO A 126 -15.63 -15.20 6.49
N GLU A 127 -15.94 -13.93 6.71
CA GLU A 127 -17.30 -13.41 6.75
C GLU A 127 -17.39 -12.10 5.95
N PRO A 128 -18.49 -11.84 5.22
CA PRO A 128 -18.69 -10.57 4.53
C PRO A 128 -18.63 -9.37 5.49
N ILE A 129 -18.20 -8.24 4.95
CA ILE A 129 -18.24 -6.95 5.66
C ILE A 129 -19.42 -6.16 5.10
N ALA A 130 -20.36 -5.79 5.95
CA ALA A 130 -21.52 -4.98 5.57
C ALA A 130 -21.26 -3.49 5.77
N ASP A 131 -20.45 -3.15 6.77
CA ASP A 131 -20.20 -1.79 7.20
C ASP A 131 -18.86 -1.64 7.94
N VAL A 132 -18.37 -0.40 7.99
CA VAL A 132 -17.08 -0.01 8.56
C VAL A 132 -17.25 1.21 9.46
N VAL A 133 -16.46 1.29 10.52
CA VAL A 133 -16.41 2.42 11.45
C VAL A 133 -14.97 2.85 11.66
N ALA A 134 -14.67 4.13 11.39
CA ALA A 134 -13.38 4.72 11.73
C ALA A 134 -13.29 5.00 13.23
N GLN A 135 -12.12 4.73 13.82
CA GLN A 135 -11.88 4.92 15.24
C GLN A 135 -11.47 6.38 15.51
N ALA A 136 -12.21 7.06 16.40
CA ALA A 136 -11.97 8.48 16.71
C ALA A 136 -10.56 8.77 17.25
N ASP A 137 -9.96 7.81 17.97
CA ASP A 137 -8.67 7.96 18.63
C ASP A 137 -7.49 7.45 17.77
N SER A 138 -7.69 7.23 16.47
CA SER A 138 -6.65 6.69 15.56
C SER A 138 -5.64 7.73 15.05
N GLY A 139 -5.65 8.94 15.63
CA GLY A 139 -4.66 9.98 15.37
C GLY A 139 -4.65 10.45 13.91
N GLN A 140 -3.45 10.64 13.36
CA GLN A 140 -3.26 11.13 11.99
C GLN A 140 -3.89 10.20 10.94
N LEU A 141 -3.82 8.88 11.16
CA LEU A 141 -4.37 7.89 10.22
C LEU A 141 -5.90 7.98 10.07
N GLY A 142 -6.61 8.39 11.13
CA GLY A 142 -8.06 8.59 11.10
C GLY A 142 -8.53 10.01 10.80
N ALA A 143 -7.61 10.95 10.57
CA ALA A 143 -7.96 12.36 10.42
C ALA A 143 -8.94 12.57 9.24
N GLY A 144 -10.06 13.25 9.50
CA GLY A 144 -11.06 13.53 8.47
C GLY A 144 -11.90 12.33 8.03
N LEU A 145 -11.66 11.12 8.54
CA LEU A 145 -12.53 9.97 8.27
C LEU A 145 -13.85 10.10 9.04
N PRO A 146 -14.99 9.66 8.46
CA PRO A 146 -16.27 9.67 9.16
C PRO A 146 -16.26 8.62 10.28
N THR A 147 -16.66 9.04 11.49
CA THR A 147 -16.78 8.15 12.65
C THR A 147 -18.15 7.49 12.76
N ASP A 148 -19.11 7.91 11.95
CA ASP A 148 -20.40 7.23 11.81
C ASP A 148 -20.25 5.93 11.00
N VAL A 149 -21.22 5.03 11.12
CA VAL A 149 -21.24 3.75 10.39
C VAL A 149 -21.31 4.00 8.88
N MET A 150 -20.30 3.52 8.15
CA MET A 150 -20.25 3.54 6.69
C MET A 150 -20.74 2.20 6.13
N THR A 151 -21.84 2.20 5.39
CA THR A 151 -22.29 1.01 4.66
C THR A 151 -21.40 0.81 3.43
N LEU A 152 -20.99 -0.44 3.18
CA LEU A 152 -20.27 -0.80 1.95
C LEU A 152 -21.28 -1.02 0.82
N GLU A 153 -20.99 -0.46 -0.36
CA GLU A 153 -21.92 -0.42 -1.51
C GLU A 153 -22.05 -1.78 -2.23
N SER A 154 -21.04 -2.64 -2.11
CA SER A 154 -20.96 -3.94 -2.78
C SER A 154 -21.09 -5.10 -1.78
N GLU A 155 -21.66 -6.22 -2.25
CA GLU A 155 -21.55 -7.49 -1.53
C GLU A 155 -20.07 -7.89 -1.50
N SER A 156 -19.39 -7.48 -0.43
CA SER A 156 -17.97 -7.76 -0.24
C SER A 156 -17.78 -9.27 -0.07
N PRO A 157 -16.85 -9.91 -0.80
CA PRO A 157 -16.54 -11.30 -0.56
C PRO A 157 -16.13 -11.52 0.90
N PRO A 158 -16.36 -12.72 1.45
CA PRO A 158 -15.98 -13.02 2.82
C PRO A 158 -14.48 -12.88 3.03
N VAL A 159 -14.08 -12.13 4.06
CA VAL A 159 -12.67 -11.99 4.47
C VAL A 159 -12.52 -12.35 5.94
N ARG A 160 -11.33 -12.83 6.33
CA ARG A 160 -11.07 -13.11 7.74
C ARG A 160 -10.88 -11.81 8.52
N PRO A 161 -11.40 -11.71 9.75
CA PRO A 161 -11.06 -10.62 10.65
C PRO A 161 -9.55 -10.51 10.86
N LEU A 162 -9.04 -9.28 11.01
CA LEU A 162 -7.68 -9.11 11.50
C LEU A 162 -7.63 -9.35 13.01
N GLU A 163 -6.58 -10.01 13.46
CA GLU A 163 -6.23 -10.20 14.86
C GLU A 163 -4.82 -9.66 15.11
N ILE A 164 -4.62 -9.07 16.27
CA ILE A 164 -3.33 -8.55 16.72
C ILE A 164 -3.09 -9.16 18.08
N ASP A 165 -1.89 -9.71 18.29
CA ASP A 165 -1.52 -10.21 19.60
C ASP A 165 -1.22 -9.01 20.52
N PRO A 166 -2.06 -8.75 21.55
CA PRO A 166 -1.87 -7.62 22.44
C PRO A 166 -0.66 -7.81 23.38
N GLU A 167 -0.14 -9.03 23.55
CA GLU A 167 1.04 -9.28 24.37
C GLU A 167 2.34 -8.91 23.62
N GLU A 168 2.31 -8.94 22.29
CA GLU A 168 3.46 -8.64 21.43
C GLU A 168 3.43 -7.23 20.83
N ASN A 169 2.27 -6.56 20.81
CA ASN A 169 2.11 -5.30 20.09
C ASN A 169 1.39 -4.23 20.94
N ASN A 170 2.16 -3.52 21.78
CA ASN A 170 1.62 -2.45 22.64
C ASN A 170 1.41 -1.11 21.91
N ASN A 171 2.06 -0.89 20.76
CA ASN A 171 2.01 0.36 19.97
C ASN A 171 1.18 0.21 18.68
N VAL A 172 -0.04 -0.32 18.82
CA VAL A 172 -0.96 -0.53 17.69
C VAL A 172 -1.96 0.61 17.60
N ALA A 173 -2.01 1.26 16.45
CA ALA A 173 -3.12 2.15 16.10
C ALA A 173 -4.17 1.39 15.29
N VAL A 174 -5.35 1.13 15.86
CA VAL A 174 -6.49 0.59 15.10
C VAL A 174 -7.26 1.76 14.48
N VAL A 175 -7.38 1.77 13.15
CA VAL A 175 -7.99 2.89 12.40
C VAL A 175 -9.40 2.54 11.96
N LEU A 176 -9.61 1.34 11.44
CA LEU A 176 -10.92 0.88 10.95
C LEU A 176 -11.32 -0.43 11.65
N ARG A 177 -12.61 -0.52 11.99
CA ARG A 177 -13.25 -1.73 12.46
C ARG A 177 -14.48 -2.07 11.63
N ARG A 178 -14.85 -3.34 11.61
CA ARG A 178 -16.16 -3.81 11.14
C ARG A 178 -17.25 -3.11 11.95
N GLY A 179 -18.27 -2.61 11.27
CA GLY A 179 -19.41 -1.97 11.90
C GLY A 179 -20.39 -2.96 12.54
N PRO A 180 -21.48 -2.46 13.14
CA PRO A 180 -22.42 -3.26 13.91
C PRO A 180 -23.26 -4.22 13.05
N ASN A 181 -23.36 -4.02 11.73
CA ASN A 181 -24.10 -4.92 10.84
C ASN A 181 -23.20 -6.00 10.22
N SER A 182 -21.91 -5.95 10.49
CA SER A 182 -20.92 -6.95 10.04
C SER A 182 -20.74 -8.06 11.09
N THR A 183 -20.27 -9.22 10.66
CA THR A 183 -19.95 -10.33 11.57
C THR A 183 -18.47 -10.72 11.41
N PRO A 184 -17.71 -10.89 12.52
CA PRO A 184 -18.02 -10.36 13.85
C PRO A 184 -17.97 -8.82 13.83
N ALA A 185 -18.91 -8.16 14.53
CA ALA A 185 -18.84 -6.72 14.74
C ALA A 185 -17.59 -6.34 15.53
N ASP A 186 -17.11 -5.11 15.37
CA ASP A 186 -15.92 -4.54 16.02
C ASP A 186 -14.59 -5.23 15.69
N ALA A 187 -14.56 -6.25 14.82
CA ALA A 187 -13.31 -6.83 14.34
C ALA A 187 -12.43 -5.79 13.63
N ILE A 188 -11.12 -5.94 13.74
CA ILE A 188 -10.14 -5.03 13.14
C ILE A 188 -10.17 -5.21 11.61
N LEU A 189 -10.15 -4.08 10.89
CA LEU A 189 -10.01 -4.03 9.44
C LEU A 189 -8.75 -3.30 9.00
N LEU A 190 -8.34 -2.28 9.76
CA LEU A 190 -7.10 -1.58 9.52
C LEU A 190 -6.38 -1.34 10.84
N PHE A 191 -5.11 -1.71 10.89
CA PHE A 191 -4.21 -1.32 11.95
C PHE A 191 -2.87 -0.83 11.40
N ALA A 192 -2.17 -0.07 12.23
CA ALA A 192 -0.81 0.36 11.97
C ALA A 192 0.09 0.09 13.18
N LEU A 193 1.36 -0.19 12.90
CA LEU A 193 2.42 -0.50 13.85
C LEU A 193 3.66 0.34 13.55
N VAL A 194 4.43 0.66 14.59
CA VAL A 194 5.76 1.24 14.48
C VAL A 194 6.74 0.39 15.27
N ASP A 195 7.88 0.03 14.66
CA ASP A 195 9.02 -0.54 15.36
C ASP A 195 9.84 0.59 15.98
N ASP A 196 9.50 0.99 17.21
CA ASP A 196 10.18 2.07 17.97
C ASP A 196 10.46 1.72 19.44
N GLU A 197 10.03 0.56 19.93
CA GLU A 197 10.05 0.25 21.37
C GLU A 197 11.40 -0.29 21.88
N THR A 198 12.28 -0.77 20.99
CA THR A 198 13.54 -1.42 21.39
C THR A 198 14.78 -0.61 21.04
N ALA A 199 15.90 -0.89 21.70
CA ALA A 199 17.19 -0.28 21.34
C ALA A 199 17.74 -0.74 19.97
N GLN A 200 17.10 -1.75 19.36
CA GLN A 200 17.39 -2.25 18.01
C GLN A 200 16.31 -1.82 17.00
N ALA A 201 15.35 -1.01 17.44
CA ALA A 201 14.23 -0.57 16.63
C ALA A 201 14.73 0.15 15.38
N THR A 202 14.15 -0.23 14.24
CA THR A 202 14.50 0.27 12.91
C THR A 202 13.72 1.52 12.53
N GLY A 203 12.60 1.80 13.21
CA GLY A 203 11.65 2.82 12.83
C GLY A 203 10.72 2.41 11.67
N ALA A 204 10.72 1.12 11.30
CA ALA A 204 9.80 0.59 10.31
C ALA A 204 8.35 0.84 10.73
N ARG A 205 7.50 1.20 9.77
CA ARG A 205 6.07 1.33 9.96
C ARG A 205 5.36 0.33 9.05
N LEU A 206 4.35 -0.31 9.60
CA LEU A 206 3.51 -1.26 8.88
C LEU A 206 2.05 -0.82 8.99
N ILE A 207 1.36 -0.74 7.87
CA ILE A 207 -0.10 -0.59 7.80
C ILE A 207 -0.66 -1.86 7.17
N VAL A 208 -1.65 -2.48 7.80
CA VAL A 208 -2.36 -3.63 7.25
C VAL A 208 -3.83 -3.28 7.12
N LEU A 209 -4.35 -3.38 5.89
CA LEU A 209 -5.75 -3.27 5.55
C LEU A 209 -6.26 -4.64 5.07
N GLY A 210 -7.15 -5.25 5.84
CA GLY A 210 -7.68 -6.62 5.64
C GLY A 210 -8.85 -6.70 4.66
N MET A 211 -8.94 -5.75 3.74
CA MET A 211 -10.00 -5.63 2.73
C MET A 211 -9.48 -4.82 1.54
N ALA A 212 -10.23 -4.74 0.46
CA ALA A 212 -9.88 -3.81 -0.63
C ALA A 212 -10.17 -2.36 -0.19
N ILE A 213 -9.26 -1.43 -0.48
CA ILE A 213 -9.51 0.00 -0.23
C ILE A 213 -10.67 0.53 -1.09
N THR A 214 -10.86 -0.06 -2.28
CA THR A 214 -11.92 0.29 -3.24
C THR A 214 -13.31 -0.12 -2.79
N TRP A 215 -13.46 -0.86 -1.68
CA TRP A 215 -14.77 -1.13 -1.09
C TRP A 215 -15.29 0.03 -0.25
N LEU A 216 -14.38 0.90 0.23
CA LEU A 216 -14.78 2.13 0.91
C LEU A 216 -15.41 3.11 -0.09
N PRO A 217 -16.28 4.03 0.37
CA PRO A 217 -16.67 5.18 -0.44
C PRO A 217 -15.41 5.90 -0.96
N ASN A 218 -15.41 6.30 -2.24
CA ASN A 218 -14.22 6.82 -2.92
C ASN A 218 -13.52 7.94 -2.14
N GLU A 219 -14.29 8.91 -1.62
CA GLU A 219 -13.76 10.04 -0.87
C GLU A 219 -13.12 9.60 0.46
N VAL A 220 -13.65 8.55 1.08
CA VAL A 220 -13.09 7.97 2.31
C VAL A 220 -11.79 7.23 2.00
N GLY A 221 -11.76 6.44 0.92
CA GLY A 221 -10.55 5.76 0.48
C GLY A 221 -9.45 6.76 0.10
N GLU A 222 -9.78 7.83 -0.61
CA GLU A 222 -8.82 8.90 -0.97
C GLU A 222 -8.27 9.62 0.26
N GLN A 223 -9.15 9.99 1.22
CA GLN A 223 -8.73 10.59 2.47
C GLN A 223 -7.83 9.64 3.29
N LEU A 224 -8.16 8.35 3.30
CA LEU A 224 -7.34 7.36 3.97
C LEU A 224 -5.94 7.24 3.34
N VAL A 225 -5.84 7.20 2.01
CA VAL A 225 -4.53 7.21 1.31
C VAL A 225 -3.74 8.47 1.66
N GLN A 226 -4.38 9.63 1.73
CA GLN A 226 -3.73 10.86 2.19
C GLN A 226 -3.18 10.70 3.60
N ASN A 227 -4.00 10.22 4.54
CA ASN A 227 -3.59 10.04 5.92
C ASN A 227 -2.43 9.03 6.04
N MET A 228 -2.45 7.96 5.23
CA MET A 228 -1.35 6.99 5.14
C MET A 228 -0.07 7.68 4.66
N ALA A 229 -0.13 8.47 3.58
CA ALA A 229 1.02 9.19 3.05
C ALA A 229 1.59 10.17 4.08
N GLU A 230 0.75 10.99 4.73
CA GLU A 230 1.19 11.93 5.75
C GLU A 230 1.79 11.23 6.97
N TRP A 231 1.24 10.08 7.37
CA TRP A 231 1.74 9.31 8.51
C TRP A 231 3.02 8.55 8.17
N VAL A 232 3.14 7.95 6.99
CA VAL A 232 4.33 7.20 6.57
C VAL A 232 5.49 8.12 6.22
N LEU A 233 5.21 9.25 5.57
CA LEU A 233 6.22 10.18 5.06
C LEU A 233 6.50 11.35 6.01
N ALA A 234 5.91 11.36 7.21
CA ALA A 234 6.31 12.27 8.28
C ALA A 234 7.80 12.07 8.65
N GLU A 235 8.56 13.16 8.66
CA GLU A 235 9.97 13.25 9.11
C GLU A 235 10.13 13.06 10.62
#